data_AF-A0A3D1SG63-F1
#
_entry.id   AF-A0A3D1SG63-F1
#
_cell.length_a   1.000
_cell.length_b   1.000
_cell.length_c   1.000
_cell.angle_alpha   90.00
_cell.angle_beta   90.00
_cell.angle_gamma   90.00
#
_symmetry.space_group_name_H-M   'P 1'
#
loop_
_entity.id
_entity.type
_entity.pdbx_description
1 polymer ?
#
loop_
_entity_poly.entity_id
_entity_poly.type
_entity_poly.pdbx_seq_one_letter_code
_entity_poly.pdbx_strand_id
1 'polypeptide(L)'
;MESVEWLEKFLGDYRGAYLVISHDRYFLDKTTERTIELENGRVIDYKGNYTRFLELKAERLERIQKEYDAAMKEIGRVEGIIEQQKRWNQAHNYVTIASKQKQIDRIAKTLEKPEDAPDAIKFAFKSADGCGNDVLTARNLSLSFGEKRLFSNVNIEIKKGERVFLIGGNGCG
;
A
#
# COMPACT_ATOMS: atom_id res chain seq x y z
N MET A 1 14.51 2.73 19.41
CA MET A 1 15.42 2.95 18.27
C MET A 1 16.59 1.99 18.32
N GLU A 2 17.30 1.89 19.46
CA GLU A 2 18.49 1.05 19.61
C GLU A 2 18.30 -0.43 19.24
N SER A 3 17.16 -1.05 19.60
CA SER A 3 16.90 -2.46 19.27
C SER A 3 16.70 -2.74 17.78
N VAL A 4 16.14 -1.78 17.03
CA VAL A 4 15.94 -1.92 15.58
C VAL A 4 17.27 -1.75 14.86
N GLU A 5 18.05 -0.74 15.24
CA GLU A 5 19.39 -0.51 14.68
C GLU A 5 20.35 -1.68 14.97
N TRP A 6 20.26 -2.28 16.15
CA TRP A 6 21.01 -3.50 16.47
C TRP A 6 20.63 -4.66 15.54
N LEU A 7 19.32 -4.86 15.29
CA LEU A 7 18.84 -5.91 14.40
C LEU A 7 19.25 -5.65 12.94
N GLU A 8 19.19 -4.39 12.48
CA GLU A 8 19.67 -4.01 11.15
C GLU A 8 21.14 -4.40 10.95
N LYS A 9 22.01 -4.08 11.93
CA LYS A 9 23.43 -4.46 11.89
C LYS A 9 23.62 -5.97 11.91
N PHE A 10 22.93 -6.66 12.81
CA PHE A 10 23.02 -8.11 12.93
C PHE A 10 22.66 -8.82 11.62
N LEU A 11 21.58 -8.38 10.96
CA LEU A 11 21.15 -8.93 9.68
C LEU A 11 22.07 -8.55 8.52
N GLY A 12 22.68 -7.37 8.55
CA GLY A 12 23.68 -6.95 7.57
C GLY A 12 24.96 -7.79 7.60
N ASP A 13 25.40 -8.21 8.79
CA ASP A 13 26.59 -9.05 8.97
C ASP A 13 26.31 -10.56 8.76
N TYR A 14 25.04 -10.95 8.70
CA TYR A 14 24.63 -12.34 8.58
C TYR A 14 24.88 -12.88 7.16
N ARG A 15 25.68 -13.95 7.05
CA ARG A 15 26.09 -14.52 5.75
C ARG A 15 25.08 -15.49 5.11
N GLY A 16 23.99 -15.81 5.80
CA GLY A 16 22.96 -16.72 5.30
C GLY A 16 21.78 -15.99 4.67
N ALA A 17 20.85 -16.75 4.09
CA ALA A 17 19.56 -16.20 3.69
C ALA A 17 18.63 -16.09 4.91
N TYR A 18 17.82 -15.04 4.92
CA TYR A 18 16.77 -14.86 5.92
C TYR A 18 15.50 -14.33 5.26
N LEU A 19 14.37 -14.54 5.94
CA LEU A 19 13.06 -14.03 5.55
C LEU A 19 12.53 -13.19 6.71
N VAL A 20 12.20 -11.93 6.44
CA VAL A 20 11.57 -11.05 7.44
C VAL A 20 10.20 -10.61 6.96
N ILE A 21 9.27 -10.58 7.90
CA ILE A 21 7.94 -9.99 7.72
C ILE A 21 7.88 -8.77 8.64
N SER A 22 7.71 -7.58 8.07
CA SER A 22 7.62 -6.32 8.80
C SER A 22 6.69 -5.35 8.11
N HIS A 23 6.13 -4.43 8.88
CA HIS A 23 5.42 -3.26 8.36
C HIS A 23 6.30 -1.99 8.37
N ASP A 24 7.50 -2.07 8.94
CA ASP A 24 8.46 -0.97 8.95
C ASP A 24 9.19 -0.91 7.60
N ARG A 25 8.86 0.13 6.82
CA ARG A 25 9.39 0.36 5.48
C ARG A 25 10.88 0.66 5.50
N TYR A 26 11.37 1.41 6.49
CA TYR A 26 12.78 1.80 6.55
C TYR A 26 13.67 0.61 6.90
N PHE A 27 13.19 -0.24 7.82
CA PHE A 27 13.88 -1.48 8.16
C PHE A 27 13.98 -2.41 6.94
N LEU A 28 12.86 -2.63 6.24
CA LEU A 28 12.85 -3.48 5.04
C LEU A 28 13.76 -2.91 3.96
N ASP A 29 13.73 -1.60 3.75
CA ASP A 29 14.53 -0.95 2.70
C ASP A 29 16.04 -1.11 2.89
N LYS A 30 16.50 -1.12 4.15
CA LYS A 30 17.92 -1.27 4.49
C LYS A 30 18.38 -2.72 4.58
N THR A 31 17.49 -3.65 4.95
CA THR A 31 17.88 -5.02 5.26
C THR A 31 17.61 -5.98 4.10
N THR A 32 16.59 -5.75 3.27
CA THR A 32 16.20 -6.73 2.25
C THR A 32 16.73 -6.35 0.86
N GLU A 33 17.08 -7.37 0.07
CA GLU A 33 17.47 -7.20 -1.34
C GLU A 33 16.39 -7.72 -2.31
N ARG A 34 15.35 -8.36 -1.76
CA ARG A 34 14.27 -9.02 -2.49
C ARG A 34 12.97 -8.87 -1.70
N THR A 35 11.89 -8.53 -2.40
CA THR A 35 10.58 -8.33 -1.79
C THR A 35 9.58 -9.28 -2.45
N ILE A 36 8.93 -10.10 -1.62
CA ILE A 36 7.89 -11.02 -2.08
C ILE A 36 6.56 -10.47 -1.61
N GLU A 37 5.73 -10.07 -2.56
CA GLU A 37 4.38 -9.59 -2.34
C GLU A 37 3.39 -10.75 -2.32
N LEU A 38 2.54 -10.79 -1.30
CA LEU A 38 1.39 -11.67 -1.22
C LEU A 38 0.12 -10.81 -1.28
N GLU A 39 -0.58 -10.85 -2.41
CA GLU A 39 -1.79 -10.06 -2.64
C GLU A 39 -2.82 -10.91 -3.39
N ASN A 40 -4.09 -10.88 -2.96
CA ASN A 40 -5.20 -11.60 -3.61
C ASN A 40 -4.93 -13.10 -3.88
N GLY A 41 -4.22 -13.77 -2.97
CA GLY A 41 -3.84 -15.18 -3.11
C GLY A 41 -2.74 -15.45 -4.16
N ARG A 42 -2.14 -14.39 -4.71
CA ARG A 42 -1.02 -14.45 -5.65
C ARG A 42 0.27 -14.06 -4.95
N VAL A 43 1.37 -14.64 -5.41
CA VAL A 43 2.72 -14.32 -4.96
C VAL A 43 3.47 -13.71 -6.12
N ILE A 44 4.03 -12.52 -5.91
CA ILE A 44 4.84 -11.82 -6.92
C ILE A 44 6.20 -11.52 -6.29
N ASP A 45 7.24 -11.90 -7.02
CA ASP A 45 8.61 -11.69 -6.62
C ASP A 45 9.20 -10.46 -7.30
N TYR A 46 9.69 -9.52 -6.49
CA TYR A 46 10.37 -8.33 -6.93
C TYR A 46 11.84 -8.36 -6.49
N LYS A 47 12.74 -8.18 -7.46
CA LYS A 47 14.18 -8.02 -7.19
C LYS A 47 14.44 -6.59 -6.75
N GLY A 48 14.67 -6.40 -5.46
CA GLY A 48 14.89 -5.11 -4.84
C GLY A 48 14.34 -5.05 -3.43
N ASN A 49 14.85 -4.07 -2.69
CA ASN A 49 14.35 -3.67 -1.40
C ASN A 49 12.93 -3.07 -1.49
N TYR A 50 12.39 -2.60 -0.37
CA TYR A 50 11.03 -2.10 -0.30
C TYR A 50 10.74 -0.93 -1.25
N THR A 51 11.64 0.06 -1.34
CA THR A 51 11.45 1.22 -2.22
C THR A 51 11.45 0.80 -3.68
N ARG A 52 12.40 -0.04 -4.10
CA ARG A 52 12.45 -0.54 -5.47
C ARG A 52 11.25 -1.41 -5.82
N PHE A 53 10.74 -2.19 -4.86
CA PHE A 53 9.50 -2.93 -5.01
C PHE A 53 8.32 -2.01 -5.36
N LEU A 54 8.15 -0.87 -4.66
CA LEU A 54 7.06 0.06 -4.94
C LEU A 54 7.12 0.62 -6.36
N GLU A 55 8.33 0.96 -6.84
CA GLU A 55 8.55 1.42 -8.21
C GLU A 55 8.18 0.34 -9.23
N LEU A 56 8.69 -0.88 -9.05
CA LEU A 56 8.41 -2.01 -9.93
C LEU A 56 6.92 -2.39 -9.94
N LYS A 57 6.25 -2.30 -8.79
CA LYS A 57 4.81 -2.51 -8.69
C LYS A 57 4.05 -1.43 -9.48
N ALA A 58 4.42 -0.16 -9.33
CA ALA A 58 3.79 0.94 -10.06
C ALA A 58 3.97 0.78 -11.59
N GLU A 59 5.19 0.49 -12.05
CA GLU A 59 5.48 0.24 -13.47
C GLU A 59 4.66 -0.94 -14.02
N ARG A 60 4.56 -2.03 -13.25
CA ARG A 60 3.75 -3.20 -13.61
C ARG A 60 2.26 -2.84 -13.75
N LEU A 61 1.71 -2.14 -12.75
CA LEU A 61 0.30 -1.72 -12.76
C LEU A 61 0.01 -0.77 -13.92
N GLU A 62 0.90 0.19 -14.19
CA GLU A 62 0.76 1.11 -15.33
C GLU A 62 0.76 0.36 -16.67
N ARG A 63 1.65 -0.64 -16.83
CA ARG A 63 1.69 -1.47 -18.05
C ARG A 63 0.38 -2.24 -18.24
N ILE A 64 -0.09 -2.90 -17.18
CA ILE A 64 -1.36 -3.66 -17.22
C ILE A 64 -2.53 -2.72 -17.57
N GLN A 65 -2.57 -1.52 -16.99
CA GLN A 65 -3.60 -0.52 -17.29
C GLN A 65 -3.56 -0.09 -18.77
N LYS A 66 -2.38 0.21 -19.32
CA LYS A 66 -2.23 0.61 -20.73
C LYS A 66 -2.66 -0.49 -21.70
N GLU A 67 -2.25 -1.73 -21.44
CA GLU A 67 -2.65 -2.89 -22.23
C GLU A 67 -4.16 -3.10 -22.17
N TYR A 68 -4.75 -2.93 -20.98
CA TYR A 68 -6.19 -3.00 -20.77
C TYR A 68 -6.96 -1.93 -21.55
N ASP A 69 -6.54 -0.67 -21.45
CA ASP A 69 -7.18 0.45 -22.14
C ASP A 69 -7.09 0.32 -23.66
N ALA A 70 -5.95 -0.16 -24.18
CA ALA A 70 -5.76 -0.40 -25.60
C ALA A 70 -6.67 -1.52 -26.11
N ALA A 71 -6.76 -2.63 -25.37
CA ALA A 71 -7.65 -3.74 -25.70
C ALA A 71 -9.13 -3.32 -25.65
N MET A 72 -9.53 -2.55 -24.64
CA MET A 72 -10.90 -2.04 -24.52
C MET A 72 -11.27 -1.10 -25.66
N LYS A 73 -10.35 -0.24 -26.11
CA LYS A 73 -10.56 0.61 -27.30
C LYS A 73 -10.74 -0.22 -28.56
N GLU A 74 -9.95 -1.27 -28.75
CA GLU A 74 -10.07 -2.15 -29.92
C GLU A 74 -11.37 -2.96 -29.89
N ILE A 75 -11.77 -3.47 -28.72
CA ILE A 75 -13.08 -4.12 -28.53
C ILE A 75 -14.20 -3.16 -28.92
N GLY A 76 -14.22 -1.94 -28.38
CA GLY A 76 -15.26 -0.94 -28.70
C GLY A 76 -15.28 -0.57 -30.18
N ARG A 77 -14.12 -0.50 -30.84
CA ARG A 77 -14.03 -0.27 -32.30
C ARG A 77 -14.67 -1.41 -33.10
N VAL A 78 -14.37 -2.65 -32.73
CA VAL A 78 -14.93 -3.84 -33.41
C VAL A 78 -16.44 -3.96 -33.13
N GLU A 79 -16.88 -3.67 -31.90
CA GLU A 79 -18.30 -3.61 -31.53
C GLU A 79 -19.06 -2.56 -32.35
N GLY A 80 -18.50 -1.35 -32.52
CA GLY A 80 -19.10 -0.32 -33.36
C GLY A 80 -19.26 -0.75 -34.83
N ILE A 81 -18.29 -1.49 -35.36
CA ILE A 81 -18.38 -2.08 -36.71
C ILE A 81 -19.50 -3.13 -36.76
N ILE A 82 -19.60 -4.00 -35.75
CA ILE A 82 -20.66 -5.00 -35.65
C ILE A 82 -22.03 -4.30 -35.58
N GLU A 83 -22.17 -3.23 -34.81
CA GLU A 83 -23.42 -2.50 -34.66
C GLU A 83 -23.84 -1.82 -35.97
N GLN A 84 -22.91 -1.16 -36.66
CA GLN A 84 -23.18 -0.61 -37.99
C GLN A 84 -23.61 -1.69 -38.98
N GLN A 85 -22.94 -2.85 -38.99
CA GLN A 85 -23.27 -3.98 -39.86
C GLN A 85 -24.65 -4.59 -39.53
N LYS A 86 -25.05 -4.60 -38.25
CA LYS A 86 -26.39 -5.03 -37.81
C LYS A 86 -27.48 -4.04 -38.27
N ARG A 87 -27.23 -2.73 -38.14
CA ARG A 87 -28.19 -1.66 -38.52
C ARG A 87 -28.46 -1.61 -40.03
N TRP A 88 -27.44 -1.88 -40.86
CA TRP A 88 -27.56 -1.83 -42.32
C TRP A 88 -28.29 -3.05 -42.95
N ASN A 89 -28.88 -3.95 -42.15
CA ASN A 89 -29.69 -5.10 -42.59
C ASN A 89 -29.06 -5.92 -43.74
N GLN A 90 -28.27 -6.94 -43.40
CA GLN A 90 -27.72 -7.87 -44.38
C GLN A 90 -27.96 -9.32 -43.95
N ALA A 91 -28.92 -9.99 -44.58
CA ALA A 91 -29.07 -11.45 -44.54
C ALA A 91 -27.77 -12.22 -44.91
N HIS A 92 -26.73 -11.53 -45.40
CA HIS A 92 -25.46 -12.09 -45.85
C HIS A 92 -24.24 -11.76 -44.96
N ASN A 93 -24.38 -10.99 -43.86
CA ASN A 93 -23.24 -10.62 -42.99
C ASN A 93 -23.04 -11.49 -41.75
N TYR A 94 -23.82 -12.56 -41.57
CA TYR A 94 -23.78 -13.38 -40.36
C TYR A 94 -22.37 -13.95 -40.09
N VAL A 95 -21.67 -14.39 -41.15
CA VAL A 95 -20.31 -14.96 -41.06
C VAL A 95 -19.30 -13.92 -40.58
N THR A 96 -19.39 -12.71 -41.13
CA THR A 96 -18.47 -11.60 -40.82
C THR A 96 -18.66 -11.12 -39.38
N ILE A 97 -19.92 -10.98 -38.94
CA ILE A 97 -20.25 -10.62 -37.56
C ILE A 97 -19.78 -11.70 -36.59
N ALA A 98 -20.05 -12.98 -36.89
CA ALA A 98 -19.60 -14.10 -36.05
C ALA A 98 -18.06 -14.19 -35.95
N SER A 99 -17.35 -13.89 -37.04
CA SER A 99 -15.88 -13.82 -37.04
C SER A 99 -15.35 -12.71 -36.14
N LYS A 100 -15.94 -11.50 -36.22
CA LYS A 100 -15.58 -10.36 -35.38
C LYS A 100 -15.92 -10.57 -33.91
N GLN A 101 -17.05 -11.24 -33.61
CA GLN A 101 -17.39 -11.62 -32.25
C GLN A 101 -16.34 -12.57 -31.66
N LYS A 102 -15.93 -13.60 -32.41
CA LYS A 102 -14.85 -14.50 -32.00
C LYS A 102 -13.51 -13.76 -31.77
N GLN A 103 -13.25 -12.69 -32.52
CA GLN A 103 -12.07 -11.85 -32.29
C GLN A 103 -12.16 -11.12 -30.95
N ILE A 104 -13.31 -10.52 -30.62
CA ILE A 104 -13.56 -9.89 -29.31
C ILE A 104 -13.40 -10.92 -28.20
N ASP A 105 -14.03 -12.09 -28.33
CA ASP A 105 -13.98 -13.14 -27.30
C ASP A 105 -12.55 -13.63 -27.04
N ARG A 106 -11.71 -13.71 -28.09
CA ARG A 106 -10.28 -14.04 -27.94
C ARG A 106 -9.52 -12.96 -27.19
N ILE A 107 -9.71 -11.69 -27.55
CA ILE A 107 -9.05 -10.56 -26.89
C ILE A 107 -9.47 -10.51 -25.42
N ALA A 108 -10.77 -10.60 -25.14
CA ALA A 108 -11.32 -10.57 -23.79
C ALA A 108 -10.81 -11.73 -22.91
N LYS A 109 -10.61 -12.93 -23.48
CA LYS A 109 -10.12 -14.09 -22.73
C LYS A 109 -8.66 -13.93 -22.26
N THR A 110 -7.84 -13.21 -23.00
CA THR A 110 -6.44 -12.93 -22.64
C THR A 110 -6.25 -11.64 -21.87
N LEU A 111 -7.31 -10.85 -21.70
CA LEU A 111 -7.26 -9.55 -21.06
C LEU A 111 -7.15 -9.71 -19.54
N GLU A 112 -6.05 -9.25 -18.95
CA GLU A 112 -5.94 -9.13 -17.50
C GLU A 112 -6.63 -7.83 -17.07
N LYS A 113 -7.69 -7.94 -16.25
CA LYS A 113 -8.31 -6.76 -15.64
C LYS A 113 -7.32 -6.18 -14.62
N PRO A 114 -6.97 -4.88 -14.69
CA PRO A 114 -6.24 -4.20 -13.63
C PRO A 114 -6.98 -4.40 -12.30
N GLU A 115 -6.22 -4.72 -11.25
CA GLU A 115 -6.79 -4.80 -9.90
C GLU A 115 -7.28 -3.41 -9.48
N ASP A 116 -8.48 -3.34 -8.93
CA ASP A 116 -9.03 -2.08 -8.42
C ASP A 116 -8.14 -1.59 -7.27
N ALA A 117 -7.85 -0.29 -7.22
CA ALA A 117 -7.04 0.27 -6.14
C ALA A 117 -7.71 -0.06 -4.79
N PRO A 118 -6.94 -0.51 -3.78
CA PRO A 118 -7.50 -0.83 -2.48
C PRO A 118 -8.22 0.39 -1.92
N ASP A 119 -9.39 0.18 -1.32
CA ASP A 119 -10.16 1.24 -0.70
C ASP A 119 -9.29 1.99 0.32
N ALA A 120 -9.07 3.28 0.07
CA ALA A 120 -8.35 4.12 1.01
C ALA A 120 -9.14 4.15 2.33
N ILE A 121 -8.54 3.64 3.40
CA ILE A 121 -9.17 3.68 4.72
C ILE A 121 -9.30 5.14 5.15
N LYS A 122 -10.54 5.63 5.17
CA LYS A 122 -10.85 6.99 5.60
C LYS A 122 -11.07 7.01 7.11
N PHE A 123 -10.10 7.54 7.85
CA PHE A 123 -10.25 7.80 9.28
C PHE A 123 -10.72 9.24 9.50
N ALA A 124 -11.81 9.40 10.25
CA ALA A 124 -12.26 10.68 10.76
C ALA A 124 -12.24 10.63 12.29
N PHE A 125 -11.38 11.44 12.91
CA PHE A 125 -11.33 11.59 14.35
C PHE A 125 -12.22 12.76 14.74
N LYS A 126 -13.18 12.52 15.63
CA LYS A 126 -13.98 13.57 16.26
C LYS A 126 -13.35 13.91 17.60
N SER A 127 -12.92 15.15 17.78
CA SER A 127 -12.61 15.68 19.11
C SER A 127 -13.91 16.15 19.79
N ALA A 128 -14.01 16.00 21.10
CA ALA A 128 -15.09 16.65 21.84
C ALA A 128 -14.92 18.18 21.75
N ASP A 129 -15.98 18.87 21.32
CA ASP A 129 -16.02 20.33 21.37
C ASP A 129 -16.06 20.79 22.83
N GLY A 130 -15.29 21.83 23.17
CA GLY A 130 -15.35 22.49 24.48
C GLY A 130 -14.13 22.39 25.40
N CYS A 131 -12.96 21.94 24.95
CA CYS A 131 -11.76 22.07 25.79
C CYS A 131 -11.30 23.53 25.88
N GLY A 132 -10.96 23.96 27.11
CA GLY A 132 -10.31 25.24 27.38
C GLY A 132 -8.90 25.31 26.76
N ASN A 133 -8.25 26.48 26.87
CA ASN A 133 -6.92 26.68 26.29
C ASN A 133 -5.85 25.79 26.96
N ASP A 134 -5.97 25.57 28.27
CA ASP A 134 -5.09 24.70 29.04
C ASP A 134 -5.72 23.31 29.12
N VAL A 135 -5.08 22.33 28.47
CA VAL A 135 -5.62 20.97 28.31
C VAL A 135 -5.07 20.04 29.38
N LEU A 136 -3.77 20.09 29.65
CA LEU A 136 -3.13 19.29 30.67
C LEU A 136 -2.00 20.11 31.28
N THR A 137 -1.99 20.25 32.61
CA THR A 137 -0.80 20.73 33.31
C THR A 137 -0.52 19.83 34.50
N ALA A 138 0.72 19.40 34.61
CA ALA A 138 1.20 18.58 35.70
C ALA A 138 2.55 19.11 36.18
N ARG A 139 2.71 19.18 37.50
CA ARG A 139 3.90 19.71 38.14
C ARG A 139 4.49 18.68 39.08
N ASN A 140 5.81 18.64 39.15
CA ASN A 140 6.60 17.76 40.02
C ASN A 140 6.22 16.27 39.92
N LEU A 141 5.85 15.82 38.72
CA LEU A 141 5.50 14.41 38.50
C LEU A 141 6.71 13.51 38.73
N SER A 142 6.49 12.46 39.50
CA SER A 142 7.49 11.44 39.81
C SER A 142 6.81 10.07 39.84
N LEU A 143 7.46 9.05 39.27
CA LEU A 143 6.95 7.68 39.24
C LEU A 143 8.09 6.68 39.46
N SER A 144 7.80 5.66 40.27
CA SER A 144 8.70 4.55 40.56
C SER A 144 7.93 3.24 40.63
N PHE A 145 8.53 2.16 40.13
CA PHE A 145 8.06 0.79 40.31
C PHE A 145 9.03 0.04 41.22
N GLY A 146 8.62 -0.22 42.46
CA GLY A 146 9.53 -0.76 43.49
C GLY A 146 10.72 0.18 43.71
N GLU A 147 11.93 -0.35 43.60
CA GLU A 147 13.17 0.43 43.72
C GLU A 147 13.56 1.17 42.42
N LYS A 148 12.95 0.83 41.28
CA LYS A 148 13.27 1.46 40.00
C LYS A 148 12.50 2.78 39.86
N ARG A 149 13.20 3.89 39.97
CA ARG A 149 12.68 5.23 39.62
C ARG A 149 12.66 5.39 38.09
N LEU A 150 11.49 5.72 37.54
CA LEU A 150 11.33 5.98 36.10
C LEU A 150 11.62 7.44 35.78
N PHE A 151 10.96 8.36 36.49
CA PHE A 151 11.19 9.79 36.36
C PHE A 151 10.91 10.51 37.67
N SER A 152 11.44 11.73 37.79
CA SER A 152 11.20 12.61 38.92
C SER A 152 11.22 14.08 38.50
N ASN A 153 10.43 14.90 39.19
CA ASN A 153 10.34 16.34 39.00
C ASN A 153 10.03 16.78 37.56
N VAL A 154 9.16 16.03 36.87
CA VAL A 154 8.72 16.39 35.52
C VAL A 154 7.60 17.42 35.61
N ASN A 155 7.76 18.52 34.88
CA ASN A 155 6.74 19.55 34.71
C ASN A 155 6.32 19.56 33.23
N ILE A 156 5.03 19.41 32.96
CA ILE A 156 4.48 19.41 31.61
C ILE A 156 3.23 20.28 31.55
N GLU A 157 3.11 21.05 30.48
CA GLU A 157 1.96 21.88 30.15
C GLU A 157 1.64 21.62 28.67
N ILE A 158 0.40 21.25 28.38
CA ILE A 158 -0.11 20.99 27.03
C ILE A 158 -1.32 21.89 26.82
N LYS A 159 -1.25 22.69 25.76
CA LYS A 159 -2.32 23.61 25.36
C LYS A 159 -3.13 23.07 24.20
N LYS A 160 -4.29 23.69 24.00
CA LYS A 160 -5.21 23.33 22.93
C LYS A 160 -4.54 23.48 21.56
N GLY A 161 -4.60 22.43 20.76
CA GLY A 161 -4.04 22.39 19.41
C GLY A 161 -2.56 22.00 19.33
N GLU A 162 -1.89 21.83 20.47
CA GLU A 162 -0.51 21.34 20.48
C GLU A 162 -0.42 19.86 20.12
N ARG A 163 0.64 19.51 19.39
CA ARG A 163 0.98 18.13 19.05
C ARG A 163 2.24 17.76 19.81
N VAL A 164 2.07 16.94 20.85
CA VAL A 164 3.17 16.50 21.71
C VAL A 164 3.54 15.07 21.35
N PHE A 165 4.82 14.85 21.04
CA PHE A 165 5.37 13.51 20.83
C PHE A 165 6.17 13.11 22.07
N LEU A 166 5.80 11.99 22.69
CA LEU A 166 6.56 11.39 23.78
C LEU A 166 7.48 10.31 23.18
N ILE A 167 8.78 10.45 23.38
CA ILE A 167 9.80 9.56 22.83
C ILE A 167 10.64 9.03 23.99
N GLY A 168 10.87 7.72 24.00
CA GLY A 168 11.69 7.07 25.02
C GLY A 168 12.00 5.63 24.66
N GLY A 169 13.01 5.08 25.34
CA GLY A 169 13.36 3.67 25.21
C GLY A 169 12.33 2.75 25.86
N ASN A 170 12.37 1.46 25.54
CA ASN A 170 11.46 0.50 26.16
C ASN A 170 11.62 0.49 27.69
N GLY A 171 10.53 0.74 28.40
CA GLY A 171 10.51 0.74 29.87
C GLY A 171 11.05 2.02 30.53
N CYS A 172 11.11 3.15 29.82
CA CYS A 172 11.44 4.46 30.40
C CYS A 172 10.30 5.09 31.23
N GLY A 173 9.06 4.59 31.07
CA GLY A 173 7.86 5.27 31.57
C GLY A 173 7.25 6.14 30.49
#